data_AF-A0A8J7W934-F1
#
_entry.id   AF-A0A8J7W934-F1
#
_cell.length_a   1.000
_cell.length_b   1.000
_cell.length_c   1.000
_cell.angle_alpha   90.00
_cell.angle_beta   90.00
_cell.angle_gamma   90.00
#
_symmetry.space_group_name_H-M   'P 1'
#
loop_
_entity.id
_entity.type
_entity.pdbx_description
1 polymer ?
#
loop_
_entity_poly.entity_id
_entity_poly.type
_entity_poly.pdbx_seq_one_letter_code
_entity_poly.pdbx_strand_id
1 'polypeptide(L)'
;MIQKVLESVALVRQKTIRCHKFEDINPFVAATPGSEERLVAALDLKTRLKKILEGEDPYDIFIRWKPLHEQPIGWDPDLNDGIRLNIRPFVEAGVLRSTPKIHWRTDRGKDPVPNASGTVERHNDRHFKIDEKKQARERAKGEEK
;
A
#
# COMPACT_ATOMS: atom_id res chain seq x y z
N MET A 1 -63.03 10.10 15.90
CA MET A 1 -62.54 10.27 14.51
C MET A 1 -61.02 10.31 14.41
N ILE A 2 -60.31 10.87 15.39
CA ILE A 2 -58.83 11.03 15.34
C ILE A 2 -58.09 9.68 15.40
N GLN A 3 -58.63 8.66 16.08
CA GLN A 3 -57.99 7.33 16.20
C GLN A 3 -57.88 6.57 14.86
N LYS A 4 -58.86 6.73 13.95
CA LYS A 4 -58.87 6.02 12.65
C LYS A 4 -57.89 6.60 11.63
N VAL A 5 -57.52 7.88 11.77
CA VAL A 5 -56.53 8.54 10.90
C VAL A 5 -55.12 8.12 11.29
N LEU A 6 -54.84 7.96 12.59
CA LEU A 6 -53.55 7.47 13.09
C LEU A 6 -53.27 6.01 12.70
N GLU A 7 -54.28 5.13 12.74
CA GLU A 7 -54.13 3.75 12.26
C GLU A 7 -53.92 3.66 10.74
N SER A 8 -54.52 4.56 9.97
CA SER A 8 -54.35 4.60 8.51
C SER A 8 -52.96 5.12 8.09
N VAL A 9 -52.36 6.04 8.84
CA VAL A 9 -50.99 6.51 8.59
C VAL A 9 -49.95 5.45 9.01
N ALA A 10 -50.24 4.66 10.04
CA ALA A 10 -49.38 3.55 10.48
C ALA A 10 -49.33 2.39 9.46
N LEU A 11 -50.45 2.08 8.80
CA LEU A 11 -50.53 1.02 7.80
C LEU A 11 -49.87 1.39 6.46
N VAL A 12 -49.88 2.68 6.09
CA VAL A 12 -49.26 3.16 4.84
C VAL A 12 -47.73 3.25 4.98
N ARG A 13 -47.18 3.44 6.19
CA ARG A 13 -45.73 3.44 6.44
C ARG A 13 -45.09 2.07 6.59
N GLN A 14 -45.86 1.00 6.70
CA GLN A 14 -45.34 -0.38 6.70
C GLN A 14 -45.24 -1.00 5.30
N LYS A 15 -45.76 -0.34 4.26
CA LYS A 15 -45.89 -0.92 2.90
C LYS A 15 -44.84 -0.46 1.90
N THR A 16 -43.94 0.43 2.30
CA THR A 16 -42.75 0.81 1.54
C THR A 16 -41.53 0.54 2.40
N ILE A 17 -40.60 -0.25 1.84
CA ILE A 17 -39.42 -0.83 2.49
C ILE A 17 -39.71 -2.19 3.15
N ARG A 18 -40.25 -3.12 2.34
CA ARG A 18 -39.89 -4.53 2.45
C ARG A 18 -38.49 -4.71 1.84
N CYS A 19 -37.47 -4.07 2.43
CA CYS A 19 -36.12 -4.58 2.27
C CYS A 19 -36.16 -5.96 2.90
N HIS A 20 -36.11 -6.99 2.04
CA HIS A 20 -35.81 -8.33 2.50
C HIS A 20 -34.58 -8.22 3.41
N LYS A 21 -34.63 -8.95 4.52
CA LYS A 21 -33.50 -9.05 5.44
C LYS A 21 -32.23 -9.15 4.61
N PHE A 22 -31.31 -8.24 4.84
CA PHE A 22 -29.96 -8.29 4.27
C PHE A 22 -29.19 -9.55 4.76
N GLU A 23 -29.81 -10.34 5.65
CA GLU A 23 -29.35 -11.64 6.14
C GLU A 23 -29.65 -12.81 5.19
N ASP A 24 -30.43 -12.61 4.11
CA ASP A 24 -30.79 -13.68 3.16
C ASP A 24 -29.92 -13.72 1.88
N ILE A 25 -28.90 -12.86 1.75
CA ILE A 25 -27.89 -12.95 0.67
C ILE A 25 -26.68 -13.75 1.16
N ASN A 26 -26.89 -15.03 1.46
CA ASN A 26 -25.85 -16.04 1.27
C ASN A 26 -26.42 -17.44 1.45
N PRO A 27 -26.88 -18.08 0.38
CA PRO A 27 -26.78 -19.51 0.27
C PRO A 27 -25.60 -19.78 -0.66
N PHE A 28 -24.46 -20.10 -0.05
CA PHE A 28 -23.52 -21.07 -0.62
C PHE A 28 -23.34 -20.93 -2.14
N VAL A 29 -22.51 -19.97 -2.59
CA VAL A 29 -21.97 -20.06 -3.94
C VAL A 29 -21.19 -21.37 -3.96
N ALA A 30 -21.83 -22.40 -4.51
CA ALA A 30 -21.25 -23.71 -4.71
C ALA A 30 -19.84 -23.50 -5.24
N ALA A 31 -18.86 -24.09 -4.57
CA ALA A 31 -17.46 -23.98 -4.89
C ALA A 31 -17.27 -24.30 -6.38
N THR A 32 -17.27 -23.25 -7.22
CA THR A 32 -16.99 -23.42 -8.65
C THR A 32 -15.63 -24.10 -8.74
N PRO A 33 -15.43 -25.08 -9.63
CA PRO A 33 -14.12 -25.69 -9.81
C PRO A 33 -13.03 -24.61 -9.91
N GLY A 34 -11.96 -24.73 -9.11
CA GLY A 34 -10.89 -23.71 -9.00
C GLY A 34 -11.20 -22.49 -8.12
N SER A 35 -12.26 -22.50 -7.32
CA SER A 35 -12.52 -21.45 -6.31
C SER A 35 -11.53 -21.49 -5.15
N GLU A 36 -11.14 -22.68 -4.69
CA GLU A 36 -10.12 -22.86 -3.65
C GLU A 36 -8.74 -22.38 -4.11
N GLU A 37 -8.32 -22.71 -5.34
CA GLU A 37 -7.06 -22.25 -5.93
C GLU A 37 -7.01 -20.72 -6.05
N ARG A 38 -8.12 -20.10 -6.48
CA ARG A 38 -8.24 -18.63 -6.54
C ARG A 38 -8.19 -17.99 -5.15
N LEU A 39 -8.77 -18.64 -4.13
CA LEU A 39 -8.70 -18.16 -2.75
C LEU A 39 -7.26 -18.20 -2.22
N VAL A 40 -6.53 -19.30 -2.45
CA VAL A 40 -5.13 -19.44 -2.06
C VAL A 40 -4.28 -18.36 -2.76
N ALA A 41 -4.45 -18.17 -4.07
CA ALA A 41 -3.74 -17.14 -4.82
C ALA A 41 -4.05 -15.72 -4.31
N ALA A 42 -5.30 -15.44 -3.92
CA ALA A 42 -5.69 -14.15 -3.36
C ALA A 42 -5.07 -13.90 -1.97
N LEU A 43 -4.98 -14.93 -1.13
CA LEU A 43 -4.35 -14.85 0.20
C LEU A 43 -2.83 -14.65 0.09
N ASP A 44 -2.18 -15.32 -0.85
CA ASP A 44 -0.77 -15.11 -1.16
C ASP A 44 -0.51 -13.66 -1.64
N LEU A 45 -1.31 -13.18 -2.60
CA LEU A 45 -1.22 -11.80 -3.09
C LEU A 45 -1.41 -10.78 -1.95
N LYS A 46 -2.41 -10.99 -1.08
CA LYS A 46 -2.64 -10.13 0.10
C LYS A 46 -1.43 -10.11 1.02
N THR A 47 -0.78 -11.25 1.23
CA THR A 47 0.42 -11.34 2.09
C THR A 47 1.59 -10.56 1.51
N ARG A 48 1.82 -10.67 0.20
CA ARG A 48 2.87 -9.90 -0.49
C ARG A 48 2.61 -8.40 -0.46
N LEU A 49 1.36 -7.96 -0.68
CA LEU A 49 0.98 -6.55 -0.59
C LEU A 49 1.17 -5.96 0.82
N LYS A 50 0.91 -6.75 1.87
CA LYS A 50 1.18 -6.32 3.25
C LYS A 50 2.67 -6.05 3.49
N LYS A 51 3.55 -6.89 2.98
CA LYS A 51 5.00 -6.69 3.07
C LYS A 51 5.46 -5.42 2.36
N ILE A 52 4.86 -5.10 1.21
CA ILE A 52 5.12 -3.82 0.50
C ILE A 52 4.65 -2.63 1.35
N LEU A 53 3.50 -2.75 2.01
CA LEU A 53 2.97 -1.70 2.87
C LEU A 53 3.89 -1.43 4.07
N GLU A 54 4.45 -2.48 4.67
CA GLU A 54 5.44 -2.39 5.75
C GLU A 54 6.75 -1.76 5.26
N GLY A 55 7.22 -2.14 4.06
CA GLY A 55 8.40 -1.58 3.40
C GLY A 55 9.72 -1.97 4.07
N GLU A 56 9.80 -3.14 4.70
CA GLU A 56 11.07 -3.73 5.12
C GLU A 56 11.86 -4.25 3.90
N ASP A 57 13.18 -4.39 4.04
CA ASP A 57 14.06 -5.02 3.04
C ASP A 57 13.51 -6.41 2.65
N PRO A 58 13.24 -6.74 1.37
CA PRO A 58 13.63 -6.07 0.10
C PRO A 58 12.60 -5.11 -0.52
N TYR A 59 11.50 -4.82 0.16
CA TYR A 59 10.40 -3.97 -0.32
C TYR A 59 10.56 -2.49 0.05
N ASP A 60 11.73 -2.09 0.54
CA ASP A 60 12.01 -0.70 0.89
C ASP A 60 12.15 0.20 -0.36
N ILE A 61 11.58 1.40 -0.28
CA ILE A 61 11.78 2.45 -1.28
C ILE A 61 12.99 3.28 -0.87
N PHE A 62 14.03 3.22 -1.69
CA PHE A 62 15.24 3.99 -1.51
C PHE A 62 15.36 5.09 -2.54
N ILE A 63 15.39 6.34 -2.08
CA ILE A 63 15.61 7.53 -2.91
C ILE A 63 17.01 8.06 -2.71
N ARG A 64 17.77 8.09 -3.79
CA ARG A 64 19.21 8.31 -3.70
C ARG A 64 19.61 9.73 -3.27
N TRP A 65 18.89 10.75 -3.75
CA TRP A 65 19.21 12.16 -3.52
C TRP A 65 18.59 12.75 -2.24
N LYS A 66 17.65 12.04 -1.59
CA LYS A 66 17.04 12.51 -0.35
C LYS A 66 17.89 12.09 0.85
N PRO A 67 18.01 12.91 1.91
CA PRO A 67 18.64 12.49 3.16
C PRO A 67 17.79 11.42 3.88
N LEU A 68 18.37 10.74 4.88
CA LEU A 68 17.73 9.58 5.53
C LEU A 68 16.39 9.91 6.20
N HIS A 69 16.22 11.12 6.72
CA HIS A 69 14.99 11.55 7.39
C HIS A 69 13.83 11.83 6.42
N GLU A 70 14.13 12.24 5.18
CA GLU A 70 13.13 12.46 4.11
C GLU A 70 12.78 11.17 3.35
N GLN A 71 13.48 10.07 3.62
CA GLN A 71 13.16 8.80 2.99
C GLN A 71 11.74 8.35 3.36
N PRO A 72 10.97 7.78 2.41
CA PRO A 72 9.67 7.19 2.68
C PRO A 72 9.83 5.99 3.63
N ILE A 73 8.81 5.77 4.44
CA ILE A 73 8.73 4.63 5.36
C ILE A 73 7.49 3.83 4.95
N GLY A 74 7.66 2.55 4.64
CA GLY A 74 6.59 1.77 4.05
C GLY A 74 6.25 2.20 2.63
N TRP A 75 5.03 1.91 2.20
CA TRP A 75 4.50 2.37 0.92
C TRP A 75 3.92 3.80 1.02
N ASP A 76 4.79 4.80 0.94
CA ASP A 76 4.43 6.23 0.88
C ASP A 76 5.29 6.96 -0.16
N PRO A 77 5.12 6.67 -1.47
CA PRO A 77 5.97 7.23 -2.52
C PRO A 77 5.62 8.67 -2.87
N ASP A 78 6.65 9.48 -3.13
CA ASP A 78 6.50 10.80 -3.75
C ASP A 78 6.47 10.63 -5.28
N LEU A 79 5.54 11.33 -5.94
CA LEU A 79 5.42 11.32 -7.40
C LEU A 79 6.64 11.96 -8.07
N ASN A 80 7.27 12.93 -7.41
CA ASN A 80 8.43 13.66 -7.93
C ASN A 80 9.70 12.80 -7.95
N ASP A 81 9.74 11.70 -7.20
CA ASP A 81 10.93 10.85 -7.16
C ASP A 81 11.09 9.94 -8.38
N GLY A 82 10.03 9.83 -9.18
CA GLY A 82 10.01 9.07 -10.40
C GLY A 82 9.61 7.60 -10.22
N ILE A 83 8.92 7.10 -11.24
CA ILE A 83 8.28 5.77 -11.23
C ILE A 83 9.28 4.63 -11.02
N ARG A 84 10.53 4.80 -11.50
CA ARG A 84 11.56 3.75 -11.42
C ARG A 84 11.83 3.31 -9.98
N LEU A 85 11.91 4.23 -9.02
CA LEU A 85 12.17 3.87 -7.62
C LEU A 85 10.90 3.33 -6.96
N ASN A 86 9.76 3.96 -7.24
CA ASN A 86 8.47 3.59 -6.68
C ASN A 86 8.01 2.19 -7.12
N ILE A 87 8.34 1.74 -8.34
CA ILE A 87 7.90 0.40 -8.81
C ILE A 87 8.73 -0.75 -8.24
N ARG A 88 9.90 -0.48 -7.65
CA ARG A 88 10.84 -1.50 -7.16
C ARG A 88 10.21 -2.55 -6.23
N PRO A 89 9.49 -2.19 -5.14
CA PRO A 89 8.89 -3.18 -4.25
C PRO A 89 7.89 -4.11 -4.95
N PHE A 90 7.19 -3.62 -5.99
CA PHE A 90 6.25 -4.44 -6.76
C PHE A 90 6.97 -5.43 -7.69
N VAL A 91 8.13 -5.04 -8.22
CA VAL A 91 9.01 -5.92 -8.99
C VAL A 91 9.55 -7.03 -8.09
N GLU A 92 10.12 -6.68 -6.94
CA GLU A 92 10.68 -7.66 -5.99
C GLU A 92 9.61 -8.57 -5.39
N ALA A 93 8.39 -8.07 -5.18
CA ALA A 93 7.27 -8.89 -4.71
C ALA A 93 6.65 -9.78 -5.80
N GLY A 94 7.02 -9.61 -7.08
CA GLY A 94 6.45 -10.37 -8.20
C GLY A 94 4.93 -10.23 -8.32
N VAL A 95 4.38 -9.06 -7.94
CA VAL A 95 2.92 -8.80 -7.95
C VAL A 95 2.44 -8.35 -9.32
N LEU A 96 3.34 -7.78 -10.14
CA LEU A 96 2.99 -7.26 -11.46
C LEU A 96 2.65 -8.39 -12.43
N ARG A 97 1.63 -8.15 -13.28
CA ARG A 97 1.28 -9.05 -14.39
C ARG A 97 2.41 -9.19 -15.42
N SER A 98 3.12 -8.10 -15.68
CA SER A 98 4.28 -8.06 -16.56
C SER A 98 5.38 -7.28 -15.87
N THR A 99 6.50 -7.95 -15.61
CA THR A 99 7.61 -7.36 -14.87
C THR A 99 8.50 -6.57 -15.84
N PRO A 100 8.67 -5.25 -15.64
CA PRO A 100 9.58 -4.46 -16.46
C PRO A 100 11.02 -4.90 -16.19
N LYS A 101 11.84 -4.95 -17.25
CA LYS A 101 13.27 -5.27 -17.14
C LYS A 101 14.05 -4.01 -16.75
N ILE A 102 14.15 -3.76 -15.45
CA ILE A 102 14.88 -2.61 -14.89
C ILE A 102 16.24 -3.06 -14.37
N HIS A 103 17.29 -2.31 -14.71
CA HIS A 103 18.62 -2.53 -14.14
C HIS A 103 18.83 -1.65 -12.91
N TRP A 104 19.02 -2.25 -11.73
CA TRP A 104 19.26 -1.54 -10.45
C TRP A 104 20.74 -1.25 -10.17
N ARG A 105 21.62 -1.44 -11.16
CA ARG A 105 23.06 -1.20 -11.03
C ARG A 105 23.36 0.28 -10.82
N THR A 106 24.63 0.56 -10.51
CA THR A 106 25.17 1.92 -10.42
C THR A 106 24.93 2.69 -11.71
N ASP A 107 24.45 3.91 -11.57
CA ASP A 107 24.20 4.82 -12.70
C ASP A 107 25.43 5.70 -12.99
N ARG A 108 25.48 6.32 -14.18
CA ARG A 108 26.56 7.24 -14.55
C ARG A 108 26.39 8.59 -13.88
N GLY A 109 27.49 9.18 -13.40
CA GLY A 109 27.52 10.53 -12.82
C GLY A 109 27.68 10.53 -11.29
N LYS A 110 27.48 11.71 -10.70
CA LYS A 110 27.64 11.98 -9.26
C LYS A 110 26.33 12.47 -8.66
N ASP A 111 26.01 12.08 -7.44
CA ASP A 111 24.86 12.62 -6.73
C ASP A 111 25.17 13.92 -6.00
N PRO A 112 24.19 14.83 -5.87
CA PRO A 112 24.32 16.00 -5.02
C PRO A 112 24.47 15.57 -3.55
N VAL A 113 25.29 16.31 -2.80
CA VAL A 113 25.49 16.15 -1.35
C VAL A 113 24.71 17.27 -0.66
N PRO A 114 23.96 17.02 0.43
CA PRO A 114 23.84 15.77 1.20
C PRO A 114 22.90 14.73 0.59
N ASN A 115 23.28 13.44 0.68
CA ASN A 115 22.48 12.31 0.22
C ASN A 115 22.42 11.20 1.29
N ALA A 116 21.43 10.29 1.20
CA ALA A 116 21.31 9.17 2.14
C ALA A 116 22.46 8.14 2.00
N SER A 117 23.12 8.07 0.84
CA SER A 117 24.19 7.10 0.58
C SER A 117 25.50 7.40 1.32
N GLY A 118 25.76 8.66 1.72
CA GLY A 118 27.06 9.05 2.26
C GLY A 118 28.22 8.88 1.26
N THR A 119 27.93 8.67 -0.02
CA THR A 119 28.89 8.47 -1.12
C THR A 119 28.46 9.34 -2.30
N VAL A 120 29.41 9.80 -3.10
CA VAL A 120 29.12 10.61 -4.30
C VAL A 120 28.67 9.74 -5.49
N GLU A 121 28.82 8.42 -5.39
CA GLU A 121 28.46 7.45 -6.42
C GLU A 121 26.96 7.14 -6.45
N ARG A 122 26.41 6.97 -7.66
CA ARG A 122 24.98 6.75 -7.91
C ARG A 122 24.55 5.30 -7.69
N HIS A 123 24.64 4.83 -6.45
CA HIS A 123 24.14 3.50 -6.06
C HIS A 123 22.62 3.49 -5.98
N ASN A 124 21.95 2.62 -6.74
CA ASN A 124 20.49 2.46 -6.69
C ASN A 124 20.04 1.28 -5.83
N ASP A 125 20.95 0.35 -5.55
CA ASP A 125 20.68 -0.88 -4.82
C ASP A 125 21.15 -0.74 -3.35
N ARG A 126 20.39 0.04 -2.59
CA ARG A 126 20.57 0.18 -1.15
C ARG A 126 19.21 0.15 -0.47
N HIS A 127 19.17 -0.36 0.75
CA HIS A 127 17.99 -0.44 1.59
C HIS A 127 18.38 0.00 3.00
N PHE A 128 17.50 0.75 3.66
CA PHE A 128 17.69 1.16 5.04
C PHE A 128 16.62 0.53 5.92
N LYS A 129 16.96 0.27 7.17
CA LYS A 129 15.96 -0.21 8.12
C LYS A 129 14.96 0.89 8.42
N ILE A 130 13.70 0.52 8.62
CA ILE A 130 12.63 1.44 9.02
C ILE A 130 13.04 2.18 10.31
N ASP A 131 13.67 1.49 11.25
CA ASP A 131 14.12 2.07 12.51
C ASP A 131 15.19 3.15 12.32
N GLU A 132 16.10 2.96 11.36
CA GLU A 132 17.13 3.95 11.03
C GLU A 132 16.50 5.22 10.43
N LYS A 133 15.50 5.06 9.55
CA LYS A 133 14.72 6.17 8.99
C LYS A 133 13.94 6.92 10.07
N LYS A 134 13.30 6.20 10.99
CA LYS A 134 12.57 6.79 12.13
C LYS A 134 13.50 7.57 13.05
N GLN A 135 14.64 6.99 13.43
CA GLN A 135 15.63 7.67 14.26
C GLN A 135 16.17 8.94 13.57
N ALA A 136 16.42 8.89 12.27
CA ALA A 136 16.85 10.07 11.51
C ALA A 136 15.80 11.19 11.52
N ARG A 137 14.52 10.85 11.37
CA ARG A 137 13.40 11.82 11.47
C ARG A 137 13.31 12.46 12.85
N GLU A 138 13.47 11.69 13.91
CA GLU A 138 13.42 12.24 15.28
C GLU A 138 14.63 13.12 15.60
N ARG A 139 15.83 12.78 15.11
CA ARG A 139 17.02 13.65 15.24
C ARG A 139 16.81 14.98 14.51
N ALA A 140 16.31 14.96 13.28
CA ALA A 140 16.05 16.18 12.50
C ALA A 140 15.03 17.12 13.21
N LYS A 141 13.95 16.57 13.77
CA LYS A 141 12.98 17.34 14.57
C LYS A 141 13.56 17.92 15.88
N GLY A 142 14.56 17.26 16.44
CA GLY A 142 15.24 17.69 17.66
C GLY A 142 16.23 18.84 17.43
N GLU A 143 16.82 18.90 16.23
CA GLU A 143 17.78 19.95 15.83
C GLU A 143 17.10 21.27 15.43
N GLU A 144 15.81 21.23 15.07
CA GLU A 144 15.00 22.43 14.77
C GLU A 144 14.48 23.17 16.02
N LYS A 145 14.69 22.64 17.23
CA LYS A 145 14.28 23.25 18.50
C LYS A 145 15.41 24.00 19.19
#